data_AF-A0A1U7GFV0-F1
#
_entry.id   AF-A0A1U7GFV0-F1
#
_cell.length_a   1.000
_cell.length_b   1.000
_cell.length_c   1.000
_cell.angle_alpha   90.00
_cell.angle_beta   90.00
_cell.angle_gamma   90.00
#
_symmetry.space_group_name_H-M   'P 1'
#
loop_
_entity.id
_entity.type
_entity.pdbx_description
1 polymer ?
#
loop_
_entity_poly.entity_id
_entity_poly.type
_entity_poly.pdbx_seq_one_letter_code
_entity_poly.pdbx_strand_id
1 'polypeptide(L)'
;MSEYQYYEFRALDRPLDRKAMDDLRKLSSRAEITPTSFTNTYHYGDFRGKPADLMDRYFDAFLYVANWGTRDLSFRLPEGALDLEAARAYEAEDVLEVREGKGFLVVDLHWNIEGGDGGWIEGEEFMPDLLPVRDLLLRGDLRPLYITWLSGLFENDEAEDRPEPPVPPGLKKLPPELEALAEFFRVDPLLLKAAAEASAGEAPAGPLRAELVRWISKLPADEKGDYLVRPVADGEDVALRAELLARHRKEHGPKTKAEAGPRRMVSELFAARDALEGKKRRAEEKARAAHLDAVARRGEAAWSEVTDRIMARNAEGYDLAVALLVDLRDLAARSGDLEGFRSRLDGLRKAHRGKSAFIGRLDDRLRG
;
A
#
# COMPACT_ATOMS: atom_id res chain seq x y z
N MET A 1 -21.14 4.88 15.00
CA MET A 1 -19.86 4.41 15.57
C MET A 1 -19.21 5.59 16.30
N SER A 2 -18.47 5.35 17.37
CA SER A 2 -17.65 6.40 17.99
C SER A 2 -16.58 6.86 16.99
N GLU A 3 -16.29 8.15 16.96
CA GLU A 3 -15.17 8.69 16.19
C GLU A 3 -13.87 8.00 16.64
N TYR A 4 -12.96 7.74 15.71
CA TYR A 4 -11.60 7.31 15.99
C TYR A 4 -10.66 8.04 15.05
N GLN A 5 -9.66 8.68 15.62
CA GLN A 5 -8.60 9.39 14.91
C GLN A 5 -7.27 9.09 15.58
N TYR A 6 -6.28 8.74 14.78
CA TYR A 6 -4.92 8.49 15.20
C TYR A 6 -3.99 9.49 14.54
N TYR A 7 -3.16 10.14 15.33
CA TYR A 7 -2.13 11.09 14.89
C TYR A 7 -0.77 10.59 15.36
N GLU A 8 0.18 10.49 14.45
CA GLU A 8 1.56 10.14 14.77
C GLU A 8 2.54 11.01 13.98
N PHE A 9 3.46 11.65 14.69
CA PHE A 9 4.56 12.41 14.13
C PHE A 9 5.89 11.83 14.58
N ARG A 10 6.89 11.83 13.70
CA ARG A 10 8.25 11.34 13.99
C ARG A 10 9.29 12.41 13.69
N ALA A 11 10.19 12.62 14.63
CA ALA A 11 11.38 13.45 14.46
C ALA A 11 12.59 12.53 14.27
N LEU A 12 13.15 12.53 13.06
CA LEU A 12 14.16 11.58 12.59
C LEU A 12 15.52 12.25 12.46
N ASP A 13 15.54 13.43 11.85
CA ASP A 13 16.79 14.13 11.53
C ASP A 13 17.34 14.85 12.78
N ARG A 14 16.45 15.36 13.64
CA ARG A 14 16.82 16.01 14.89
C ARG A 14 15.84 15.69 16.02
N PRO A 15 16.31 15.21 17.19
CA PRO A 15 15.45 15.06 18.35
C PRO A 15 14.82 16.38 18.81
N LEU A 16 13.60 16.30 19.31
CA LEU A 16 12.90 17.42 19.93
C LEU A 16 13.62 17.85 21.22
N ASP A 17 13.95 19.14 21.30
CA ASP A 17 14.45 19.72 22.54
C ASP A 17 13.32 19.94 23.57
N ARG A 18 13.70 20.33 24.79
CA ARG A 18 12.73 20.56 25.87
C ARG A 18 11.70 21.64 25.53
N LYS A 19 12.12 22.69 24.83
CA LYS A 19 11.24 23.81 24.46
C LYS A 19 10.21 23.35 23.42
N ALA A 20 10.64 22.62 22.41
CA ALA A 20 9.78 22.02 21.40
C ALA A 20 8.74 21.08 22.03
N MET A 21 9.17 20.20 22.94
CA MET A 21 8.25 19.32 23.66
C MET A 21 7.24 20.10 24.53
N ASP A 22 7.68 21.17 25.20
CA ASP A 22 6.78 22.01 26.01
C ASP A 22 5.79 22.81 25.14
N ASP A 23 6.18 23.22 23.94
CA ASP A 23 5.28 23.85 22.98
C ASP A 23 4.24 22.86 22.43
N LEU A 24 4.63 21.60 22.16
CA LEU A 24 3.70 20.55 21.73
C LEU A 24 2.69 20.16 22.82
N ARG A 25 3.12 20.13 24.10
CA ARG A 25 2.22 19.89 25.26
C ARG A 25 1.12 20.94 25.40
N LYS A 26 1.33 22.16 24.89
CA LYS A 26 0.27 23.19 24.85
C LYS A 26 -0.80 22.89 23.82
N LEU A 27 -0.48 22.14 22.76
CA LEU A 27 -1.40 21.77 21.69
C LEU A 27 -2.21 20.51 22.05
N SER A 28 -1.56 19.52 22.66
CA SER A 28 -2.23 18.35 23.21
C SER A 28 -1.63 17.92 24.54
N SER A 29 -2.44 17.97 25.59
CA SER A 29 -2.06 17.48 26.92
C SER A 29 -2.18 15.96 27.06
N ARG A 30 -2.87 15.29 26.14
CA ARG A 30 -3.11 13.84 26.15
C ARG A 30 -2.13 13.06 25.27
N ALA A 31 -1.41 13.75 24.39
CA ALA A 31 -0.44 13.12 23.51
C ALA A 31 0.74 12.55 24.30
N GLU A 32 1.21 11.38 23.88
CA GLU A 32 2.51 10.86 24.30
C GLU A 32 3.59 11.56 23.45
N ILE A 33 4.48 12.27 24.14
CA ILE A 33 5.52 13.10 23.51
C ILE A 33 6.87 12.65 24.04
N THR A 34 7.73 12.24 23.11
CA THR A 34 9.11 11.84 23.37
C THR A 34 10.06 12.72 22.55
N PRO A 35 11.39 12.64 22.74
CA PRO A 35 12.33 13.34 21.87
C PRO A 35 12.23 12.96 20.39
N THR A 36 11.59 11.86 20.01
CA THR A 36 11.52 11.38 18.62
C THR A 36 10.10 11.19 18.10
N SER A 37 9.07 11.43 18.93
CA SER A 37 7.68 11.22 18.53
C SER A 37 6.68 12.10 19.25
N PHE A 38 5.56 12.33 18.58
CA PHE A 38 4.30 12.79 19.16
C PHE A 38 3.22 11.83 18.67
N THR A 39 2.48 11.21 19.58
CA THR A 39 1.38 10.29 19.24
C THR A 39 0.13 10.64 20.03
N ASN A 40 -1.03 10.53 19.40
CA ASN A 40 -2.29 10.84 20.06
C ASN A 40 -3.49 10.17 19.39
N THR A 41 -4.41 9.69 20.21
CA THR A 41 -5.64 9.03 19.77
C THR A 41 -6.85 9.80 20.30
N TYR A 42 -7.78 10.15 19.42
CA TYR A 42 -9.02 10.83 19.76
C TYR A 42 -10.23 9.94 19.50
N HIS A 43 -11.18 9.97 20.44
CA HIS A 43 -12.49 9.33 20.30
C HIS A 43 -13.66 10.32 20.28
N TYR A 44 -13.33 11.62 20.36
CA TYR A 44 -14.26 12.75 20.31
C TYR A 44 -13.46 14.04 20.10
N GLY A 45 -13.96 14.91 19.22
CA GLY A 45 -13.30 16.18 18.88
C GLY A 45 -12.06 15.98 18.01
N ASP A 46 -11.23 17.01 17.90
CA ASP A 46 -10.14 17.03 16.92
C ASP A 46 -8.83 17.59 17.52
N PHE A 47 -7.71 17.26 16.87
CA PHE A 47 -6.42 17.84 17.17
C PHE A 47 -6.43 19.35 16.88
N ARG A 48 -5.99 20.14 17.86
CA ARG A 48 -6.00 21.62 17.75
C ARG A 48 -4.81 22.18 16.97
N GLY A 49 -3.78 21.38 16.75
CA GLY A 49 -2.63 21.78 15.95
C GLY A 49 -2.91 21.64 14.46
N LYS A 50 -2.11 22.32 13.65
CA LYS A 50 -2.10 22.13 12.20
C LYS A 50 -0.94 21.19 11.83
N PRO A 51 -1.19 19.99 11.28
CA PRO A 51 -0.12 19.05 10.93
C PRO A 51 0.97 19.67 10.05
N ALA A 52 0.60 20.46 9.03
CA ALA A 52 1.54 21.16 8.16
C ALA A 52 2.52 22.07 8.95
N ASP A 53 2.01 22.89 9.88
CA ASP A 53 2.85 23.77 10.71
C ASP A 53 3.79 22.98 11.64
N LEU A 54 3.45 21.75 11.99
CA LEU A 54 4.27 20.89 12.84
C LEU A 54 5.35 20.17 12.03
N MET A 55 5.01 19.72 10.82
CA MET A 55 5.97 19.19 9.86
C MET A 55 7.04 20.24 9.52
N ASP A 56 6.63 21.48 9.27
CA ASP A 56 7.56 22.55 8.92
C ASP A 56 8.56 22.89 10.04
N ARG A 57 8.21 22.64 11.31
CA ARG A 57 8.98 23.08 12.48
C ARG A 57 9.71 21.98 13.23
N TYR A 58 9.11 20.80 13.35
CA TYR A 58 9.51 19.81 14.35
C TYR A 58 9.69 18.40 13.83
N PHE A 59 8.95 18.00 12.79
CA PHE A 59 8.82 16.59 12.42
C PHE A 59 9.22 16.31 10.98
N ASP A 60 9.63 15.07 10.75
CA ASP A 60 10.13 14.58 9.47
C ASP A 60 9.18 13.59 8.79
N ALA A 61 8.28 12.99 9.58
CA ALA A 61 7.17 12.18 9.09
C ALA A 61 5.89 12.43 9.90
N PHE A 62 4.75 12.33 9.24
CA PHE A 62 3.42 12.43 9.83
C PHE A 62 2.50 11.36 9.24
N LEU A 63 1.69 10.75 10.10
CA LEU A 63 0.64 9.80 9.76
C LEU A 63 -0.65 10.25 10.45
N TYR A 64 -1.74 10.26 9.71
CA TYR A 64 -3.09 10.39 10.25
C TYR A 64 -4.02 9.33 9.67
N VAL A 65 -4.83 8.74 10.54
CA VAL A 65 -5.80 7.71 10.17
C VAL A 65 -7.09 7.93 10.94
N ALA A 66 -8.21 7.93 10.24
CA ALA A 66 -9.53 8.00 10.85
C ALA A 66 -10.46 6.86 10.41
N ASN A 67 -11.39 6.47 11.29
CA ASN A 67 -12.31 5.37 11.03
C ASN A 67 -13.44 5.69 10.02
N TRP A 68 -13.53 6.93 9.55
CA TRP A 68 -14.34 7.31 8.38
C TRP A 68 -13.54 7.26 7.07
N GLY A 69 -12.29 6.80 7.12
CA GLY A 69 -11.50 6.46 5.94
C GLY A 69 -10.47 7.50 5.50
N THR A 70 -10.30 8.63 6.20
CA THR A 70 -9.19 9.54 5.89
C THR A 70 -7.85 8.92 6.30
N ARG A 71 -6.87 8.99 5.40
CA ARG A 71 -5.50 8.51 5.57
C ARG A 71 -4.55 9.56 4.99
N ASP A 72 -3.74 10.17 5.85
CA ASP A 72 -2.70 11.11 5.43
C ASP A 72 -1.32 10.58 5.82
N LEU A 73 -0.35 10.77 4.92
CA LEU A 73 1.05 10.47 5.15
C LEU A 73 1.89 11.61 4.59
N SER A 74 2.73 12.23 5.42
CA SER A 74 3.61 13.31 4.98
C SER A 74 5.06 13.00 5.31
N PHE A 75 5.96 13.35 4.39
CA PHE A 75 7.41 13.26 4.61
C PHE A 75 8.09 14.58 4.31
N ARG A 76 8.82 15.12 5.29
CA ARG A 76 9.70 16.25 5.11
C ARG A 76 11.09 15.77 4.72
N LEU A 77 11.62 16.36 3.67
CA LEU A 77 12.89 16.01 3.04
C LEU A 77 13.77 17.27 2.95
N PRO A 78 15.09 17.15 3.13
CA PRO A 78 16.01 18.26 2.86
C PRO A 78 15.92 18.75 1.42
N GLU A 79 16.26 20.01 1.19
CA GLU A 79 16.34 20.57 -0.16
C GLU A 79 17.28 19.73 -1.06
N GLY A 80 16.86 19.51 -2.31
CA GLY A 80 17.61 18.72 -3.29
C GLY A 80 17.47 17.20 -3.15
N ALA A 81 16.87 16.69 -2.07
CA ALA A 81 16.62 15.25 -1.89
C ALA A 81 15.81 14.66 -3.06
N LEU A 82 14.84 15.42 -3.56
CA LEU A 82 13.93 15.06 -4.64
C LEU A 82 14.00 16.10 -5.77
N ASP A 83 13.90 15.65 -7.02
CA ASP A 83 13.73 16.57 -8.16
C ASP A 83 12.30 17.10 -8.14
N LEU A 84 12.17 18.39 -7.84
CA LEU A 84 10.88 19.05 -7.66
C LEU A 84 10.05 19.09 -8.94
N GLU A 85 10.67 19.30 -10.10
CA GLU A 85 9.94 19.33 -11.38
C GLU A 85 9.40 17.94 -11.71
N ALA A 86 10.21 16.90 -11.49
CA ALA A 86 9.78 15.52 -11.66
C ALA A 86 8.71 15.11 -10.64
N ALA A 87 8.80 15.56 -9.39
CA ALA A 87 7.83 15.26 -8.34
C ALA A 87 6.47 15.92 -8.60
N ARG A 88 6.46 17.19 -9.03
CA ARG A 88 5.24 17.92 -9.38
C ARG A 88 4.44 17.31 -10.53
N ALA A 89 5.09 16.51 -11.38
CA ALA A 89 4.38 15.78 -12.44
C ALA A 89 3.35 14.77 -11.92
N TYR A 90 3.42 14.39 -10.64
CA TYR A 90 2.49 13.47 -9.98
C TYR A 90 1.44 14.17 -9.11
N GLU A 91 1.49 15.50 -8.98
CA GLU A 91 0.49 16.24 -8.18
C GLU A 91 -0.92 15.98 -8.71
N ALA A 92 -1.82 15.73 -7.77
CA ALA A 92 -3.22 15.49 -8.02
C ALA A 92 -4.02 16.03 -6.83
N GLU A 93 -5.06 16.80 -7.15
CA GLU A 93 -5.97 17.39 -6.17
C GLU A 93 -6.47 16.31 -5.20
N ASP A 94 -6.46 16.63 -3.90
CA ASP A 94 -6.86 15.77 -2.78
C ASP A 94 -6.12 14.41 -2.66
N VAL A 95 -5.02 14.21 -3.39
CA VAL A 95 -4.27 12.95 -3.44
C VAL A 95 -2.78 13.14 -3.14
N LEU A 96 -2.16 14.14 -3.75
CA LEU A 96 -0.72 14.36 -3.64
C LEU A 96 -0.37 15.83 -3.86
N GLU A 97 0.35 16.41 -2.91
CA GLU A 97 0.92 17.76 -2.99
C GLU A 97 2.41 17.75 -2.62
N VAL A 98 3.22 18.59 -3.30
CA VAL A 98 4.61 18.83 -2.95
C VAL A 98 4.82 20.29 -2.54
N ARG A 99 4.93 20.53 -1.23
CA ARG A 99 5.12 21.86 -0.66
C ARG A 99 6.60 22.20 -0.50
N GLU A 100 6.98 23.39 -0.95
CA GLU A 100 8.32 23.93 -0.70
C GLU A 100 8.36 24.75 0.59
N GLY A 101 9.37 24.49 1.42
CA GLY A 101 9.71 25.27 2.59
C GLY A 101 11.10 25.91 2.45
N LYS A 102 11.53 26.62 3.49
CA LYS A 102 12.87 27.21 3.52
C LYS A 102 13.92 26.15 3.83
N GLY A 103 14.61 25.63 2.80
CA GLY A 103 15.66 24.61 2.93
C GLY A 103 15.14 23.17 3.06
N PHE A 104 13.87 22.94 2.76
CA PHE A 104 13.24 21.62 2.77
C PHE A 104 12.05 21.59 1.80
N LEU A 105 11.56 20.40 1.52
CA LEU A 105 10.27 20.17 0.87
C LEU A 105 9.46 19.15 1.68
N VAL A 106 8.14 19.20 1.59
CA VAL A 106 7.23 18.23 2.19
C VAL A 106 6.42 17.58 1.07
N VAL A 107 6.44 16.26 1.04
CA VAL A 107 5.54 15.46 0.20
C VAL A 107 4.37 15.06 1.07
N ASP A 108 3.18 15.55 0.75
CA ASP A 108 1.93 15.20 1.41
C ASP A 108 1.13 14.24 0.52
N LEU A 109 0.74 13.11 1.10
CA LEU A 109 0.06 12.01 0.43
C LEU A 109 -1.28 11.78 1.13
N HIS A 110 -2.35 11.80 0.36
CA HIS A 110 -3.71 11.81 0.86
C HIS A 110 -4.53 10.69 0.25
N TRP A 111 -5.39 10.12 1.07
CA TRP A 111 -6.46 9.25 0.61
C TRP A 111 -7.67 9.41 1.50
N ASN A 112 -8.82 9.54 0.88
CA ASN A 112 -10.09 9.68 1.57
C ASN A 112 -11.18 8.95 0.79
N ILE A 113 -12.20 8.47 1.49
CA ILE A 113 -13.42 7.92 0.89
C ILE A 113 -14.60 8.76 1.36
N GLU A 114 -15.37 9.32 0.43
CA GLU A 114 -16.57 10.06 0.79
C GLU A 114 -17.66 9.10 1.31
N GLY A 115 -18.15 9.34 2.53
CA GLY A 115 -19.35 8.67 3.06
C GLY A 115 -19.20 7.17 3.40
N GLY A 116 -18.00 6.61 3.40
CA GLY A 116 -17.73 5.22 3.75
C GLY A 116 -17.64 4.96 5.26
N ASP A 117 -17.95 3.74 5.68
CA ASP A 117 -17.37 3.21 6.92
C ASP A 117 -15.93 2.79 6.59
N GLY A 118 -14.94 3.40 7.26
CA GLY A 118 -13.52 3.12 7.02
C GLY A 118 -13.07 1.74 7.53
N GLY A 119 -14.01 0.92 8.04
CA GLY A 119 -13.74 -0.28 8.80
C GLY A 119 -13.21 -0.02 10.20
N TRP A 120 -12.98 -1.10 10.95
CA TRP A 120 -12.14 -1.05 12.14
C TRP A 120 -10.69 -0.84 11.71
N ILE A 121 -10.03 0.13 12.34
CA ILE A 121 -8.64 0.47 12.06
C ILE A 121 -7.91 0.84 13.35
N GLU A 122 -6.70 0.35 13.51
CA GLU A 122 -5.78 0.73 14.60
C GLU A 122 -4.56 1.40 13.96
N GLY A 123 -4.38 2.70 14.21
CA GLY A 123 -3.38 3.50 13.49
C GLY A 123 -1.93 3.20 13.87
N GLU A 124 -1.70 2.65 15.07
CA GLU A 124 -0.38 2.43 15.69
C GLU A 124 0.52 1.47 14.90
N GLU A 125 -0.06 0.65 14.02
CA GLU A 125 0.66 -0.39 13.28
C GLU A 125 1.30 0.14 11.98
N PHE A 126 0.83 1.26 11.41
CA PHE A 126 1.22 1.65 10.06
C PHE A 126 2.57 2.36 9.96
N MET A 127 2.91 3.23 10.93
CA MET A 127 4.10 4.08 10.81
C MET A 127 5.41 3.27 10.66
N PRO A 128 5.66 2.18 11.41
CA PRO A 128 6.88 1.38 11.23
C PRO A 128 7.09 0.87 9.80
N ASP A 129 6.02 0.47 9.11
CA ASP A 129 6.08 -0.07 7.75
C ASP A 129 6.15 1.02 6.68
N LEU A 130 5.64 2.22 6.98
CA LEU A 130 5.61 3.37 6.06
C LEU A 130 6.85 4.27 6.19
N LEU A 131 7.49 4.35 7.36
CA LEU A 131 8.71 5.16 7.55
C LEU A 131 9.81 4.92 6.50
N PRO A 132 10.11 3.68 6.08
CA PRO A 132 11.12 3.43 5.06
C PRO A 132 10.81 4.03 3.68
N VAL A 133 9.55 4.43 3.40
CA VAL A 133 9.20 5.17 2.18
C VAL A 133 9.97 6.50 2.10
N ARG A 134 10.25 7.14 3.24
CA ARG A 134 11.08 8.35 3.30
C ARG A 134 12.49 8.10 2.74
N ASP A 135 13.08 6.95 3.05
CA ASP A 135 14.42 6.60 2.55
C ASP A 135 14.45 6.41 1.03
N LEU A 136 13.34 5.97 0.43
CA LEU A 136 13.20 5.91 -1.03
C LEU A 136 13.15 7.33 -1.62
N LEU A 137 12.32 8.21 -1.04
CA LEU A 137 12.22 9.60 -1.47
C LEU A 137 13.55 10.35 -1.33
N LEU A 138 14.31 10.14 -0.25
CA LEU A 138 15.65 10.71 -0.06
C LEU A 138 16.66 10.28 -1.14
N ARG A 139 16.45 9.11 -1.77
CA ARG A 139 17.27 8.62 -2.88
C ARG A 139 16.80 9.17 -4.24
N GLY A 140 15.71 9.92 -4.28
CA GLY A 140 15.08 10.43 -5.50
C GLY A 140 14.19 9.38 -6.18
N ASP A 141 13.71 8.38 -5.45
CA ASP A 141 12.77 7.41 -5.97
C ASP A 141 11.37 8.02 -6.08
N LEU A 142 10.80 8.01 -7.29
CA LEU A 142 9.48 8.60 -7.60
C LEU A 142 8.34 7.57 -7.51
N ARG A 143 8.65 6.28 -7.27
CA ARG A 143 7.63 5.23 -7.13
C ARG A 143 6.61 5.50 -6.02
N PRO A 144 6.98 6.04 -4.83
CA PRO A 144 5.98 6.42 -3.82
C PRO A 144 4.92 7.37 -4.37
N LEU A 145 5.33 8.41 -5.11
CA LEU A 145 4.43 9.42 -5.66
C LEU A 145 3.48 8.82 -6.68
N TYR A 146 3.99 7.96 -7.56
CA TYR A 146 3.19 7.29 -8.57
C TYR A 146 2.17 6.31 -7.95
N ILE A 147 2.57 5.56 -6.91
CA ILE A 147 1.66 4.64 -6.21
C ILE A 147 0.52 5.41 -5.53
N THR A 148 0.81 6.53 -4.86
CA THR A 148 -0.24 7.40 -4.31
C THR A 148 -1.09 8.04 -5.40
N TRP A 149 -0.49 8.46 -6.52
CA TRP A 149 -1.28 8.97 -7.65
C TRP A 149 -2.29 7.93 -8.17
N LEU A 150 -1.92 6.64 -8.21
CA LEU A 150 -2.82 5.56 -8.59
C LEU A 150 -4.01 5.39 -7.61
N SER A 151 -3.85 5.68 -6.32
CA SER A 151 -4.98 5.59 -5.37
C SER A 151 -6.05 6.64 -5.64
N GLY A 152 -5.68 7.76 -6.24
CA GLY A 152 -6.60 8.83 -6.66
C GLY A 152 -7.46 8.50 -7.87
N LEU A 153 -7.19 7.39 -8.57
CA LEU A 153 -7.99 6.95 -9.72
C LEU A 153 -9.21 6.11 -9.31
N PHE A 154 -9.34 5.78 -8.04
CA PHE A 154 -10.47 5.03 -7.52
C PHE A 154 -11.75 5.89 -7.60
N GLU A 155 -12.78 5.39 -8.29
CA GLU A 155 -14.11 6.03 -8.42
C GLU A 155 -14.13 7.43 -9.07
N ASN A 156 -13.09 7.79 -9.83
CA ASN A 156 -13.02 9.07 -10.54
C ASN A 156 -13.20 8.91 -12.05
N ASP A 157 -14.45 8.79 -12.51
CA ASP A 157 -14.82 8.72 -13.93
C ASP A 157 -14.35 9.98 -14.72
N GLU A 158 -14.18 11.12 -14.04
CA GLU A 158 -13.70 12.37 -14.66
C GLU A 158 -12.19 12.33 -14.96
N ALA A 159 -11.46 11.34 -14.45
CA ALA A 159 -10.03 11.20 -14.67
C ALA A 159 -9.68 10.49 -15.99
N GLU A 160 -10.61 9.88 -16.74
CA GLU A 160 -10.27 9.06 -17.91
C GLU A 160 -9.52 9.81 -19.03
N ASP A 161 -9.84 11.10 -19.19
CA ASP A 161 -9.29 11.98 -20.22
C ASP A 161 -7.98 12.67 -19.81
N ARG A 162 -7.42 12.35 -18.64
CA ARG A 162 -6.12 12.89 -18.23
C ARG A 162 -4.98 12.00 -18.74
N PRO A 163 -3.83 12.59 -19.11
CA PRO A 163 -2.62 11.80 -19.35
C PRO A 163 -2.11 11.22 -18.04
N GLU A 164 -1.63 9.98 -18.10
CA GLU A 164 -0.87 9.37 -17.01
C GLU A 164 0.44 10.14 -16.78
N PRO A 165 0.86 10.37 -15.52
CA PRO A 165 2.18 10.92 -15.23
C PRO A 165 3.28 9.94 -15.67
N PRO A 166 4.56 10.38 -15.73
CA PRO A 166 5.66 9.51 -16.11
C PRO A 166 5.70 8.23 -15.25
N VAL A 167 5.68 7.05 -15.87
CA VAL A 167 5.75 5.78 -15.14
C VAL A 167 7.17 5.58 -14.61
N PRO A 168 7.40 5.52 -13.29
CA PRO A 168 8.74 5.33 -12.75
C PRO A 168 9.27 3.92 -13.06
N PRO A 169 10.60 3.76 -13.18
CA PRO A 169 11.21 2.46 -13.44
C PRO A 169 11.12 1.55 -12.20
N GLY A 170 11.10 0.23 -12.39
CA GLY A 170 11.12 -0.74 -11.29
C GLY A 170 9.80 -1.00 -10.55
N LEU A 171 8.64 -0.74 -11.16
CA LEU A 171 7.33 -1.09 -10.55
C LEU A 171 7.01 -2.59 -10.62
N LYS A 172 7.72 -3.37 -11.46
CA LYS A 172 7.53 -4.82 -11.57
C LYS A 172 7.99 -5.60 -10.33
N LYS A 173 8.77 -4.96 -9.46
CA LYS A 173 9.27 -5.54 -8.21
C LYS A 173 9.25 -4.46 -7.13
N LEU A 174 8.17 -4.43 -6.37
CA LEU A 174 8.02 -3.53 -5.25
C LEU A 174 8.81 -4.08 -4.05
N PRO A 175 9.59 -3.25 -3.35
CA PRO A 175 10.08 -3.59 -2.02
C PRO A 175 8.94 -3.52 -1.00
N PRO A 176 9.07 -4.15 0.18
CA PRO A 176 8.01 -4.23 1.18
C PRO A 176 7.38 -2.89 1.56
N GLU A 177 8.19 -1.83 1.66
CA GLU A 177 7.71 -0.48 1.99
C GLU A 177 6.79 0.13 0.93
N LEU A 178 6.93 -0.23 -0.36
CA LEU A 178 6.00 0.21 -1.40
C LEU A 178 4.76 -0.68 -1.48
N GLU A 179 4.86 -1.95 -1.08
CA GLU A 179 3.70 -2.83 -0.92
C GLU A 179 2.83 -2.32 0.24
N ALA A 180 3.44 -1.97 1.38
CA ALA A 180 2.79 -1.35 2.52
C ALA A 180 2.12 -0.02 2.15
N LEU A 181 2.80 0.82 1.35
CA LEU A 181 2.22 2.08 0.86
C LEU A 181 0.98 1.84 -0.03
N ALA A 182 1.06 0.87 -0.96
CA ALA A 182 -0.05 0.54 -1.85
C ALA A 182 -1.25 -0.02 -1.08
N GLU A 183 -1.01 -0.83 -0.05
CA GLU A 183 -2.05 -1.34 0.85
C GLU A 183 -2.65 -0.22 1.71
N PHE A 184 -1.79 0.65 2.28
CA PHE A 184 -2.20 1.80 3.06
C PHE A 184 -3.07 2.78 2.27
N PHE A 185 -2.84 2.95 0.97
CA PHE A 185 -3.69 3.79 0.12
C PHE A 185 -4.71 3.00 -0.71
N ARG A 186 -4.93 1.72 -0.40
CA ARG A 186 -5.92 0.84 -1.05
C ARG A 186 -5.86 0.84 -2.58
N VAL A 187 -4.64 0.90 -3.14
CA VAL A 187 -4.43 0.86 -4.59
C VAL A 187 -4.93 -0.48 -5.13
N ASP A 188 -5.75 -0.46 -6.20
CA ASP A 188 -6.20 -1.70 -6.86
C ASP A 188 -4.97 -2.49 -7.35
N PRO A 189 -4.75 -3.74 -6.87
CA PRO A 189 -3.60 -4.55 -7.26
C PRO A 189 -3.54 -4.85 -8.76
N LEU A 190 -4.68 -4.92 -9.46
CA LEU A 190 -4.72 -5.11 -10.91
C LEU A 190 -4.37 -3.81 -11.65
N LEU A 191 -4.77 -2.66 -11.10
CA LEU A 191 -4.38 -1.34 -11.64
C LEU A 191 -2.87 -1.14 -11.51
N LEU A 192 -2.30 -1.42 -10.34
CA LEU A 192 -0.86 -1.38 -10.09
C LEU A 192 -0.09 -2.35 -11.01
N LYS A 193 -0.65 -3.54 -11.25
CA LYS A 193 -0.08 -4.50 -12.19
C LYS A 193 -0.12 -4.00 -13.64
N ALA A 194 -1.22 -3.39 -14.08
CA ALA A 194 -1.35 -2.80 -15.41
C ALA A 194 -0.39 -1.60 -15.61
N ALA A 195 -0.22 -0.79 -14.57
CA ALA A 195 0.79 0.26 -14.50
C ALA A 195 2.22 -0.29 -14.65
N ALA A 196 2.54 -1.36 -13.92
CA ALA A 196 3.87 -1.97 -13.95
C ALA A 196 4.26 -2.55 -15.32
N GLU A 197 3.32 -2.87 -16.22
CA GLU A 197 3.62 -3.33 -17.58
C GLU A 197 4.39 -2.25 -18.39
N ALA A 198 4.04 -0.98 -18.18
CA ALA A 198 4.68 0.17 -18.82
C ALA A 198 5.96 0.64 -18.10
N SER A 199 6.26 0.09 -16.91
CA SER A 199 7.48 0.42 -16.17
C SER A 199 8.70 -0.21 -16.83
N ALA A 200 9.49 0.64 -17.50
CA ALA A 200 10.74 0.27 -18.15
C ALA A 200 11.93 0.54 -17.22
N GLY A 201 12.93 -0.35 -17.22
CA GLY A 201 14.14 -0.21 -16.41
C GLY A 201 14.04 -0.82 -15.01
N GLU A 202 15.17 -0.83 -14.32
CA GLU A 202 15.27 -1.29 -12.94
C GLU A 202 14.94 -0.17 -11.95
N ALA A 203 14.56 -0.55 -10.74
CA ALA A 203 14.35 0.40 -9.65
C ALA A 203 15.56 1.35 -9.53
N PRO A 204 15.35 2.64 -9.22
CA PRO A 204 16.43 3.59 -9.10
C PRO A 204 17.42 3.11 -8.02
N ALA A 205 18.53 2.54 -8.47
CA ALA A 205 19.65 2.25 -7.61
C ALA A 205 20.37 3.57 -7.35
N GLY A 206 20.55 3.92 -6.09
CA GLY A 206 21.46 5.00 -5.73
C GLY A 206 22.86 4.74 -6.33
N PRO A 207 23.68 5.79 -6.49
CA PRO A 207 24.99 5.64 -7.11
C PRO A 207 25.82 4.58 -6.39
N LEU A 208 26.54 3.75 -7.17
CA LEU A 208 27.36 2.70 -6.60
C LEU A 208 28.45 3.33 -5.72
N ARG A 209 28.83 2.65 -4.63
CA ARG A 209 29.90 3.14 -3.74
C ARG A 209 31.16 3.53 -4.52
N ALA A 210 31.54 2.75 -5.53
CA ALA A 210 32.70 3.03 -6.37
C ALA A 210 32.54 4.32 -7.20
N GLU A 211 31.32 4.65 -7.65
CA GLU A 211 31.01 5.90 -8.36
C GLU A 211 31.12 7.09 -7.42
N LEU A 212 30.49 6.99 -6.24
CA LEU A 212 30.59 8.02 -5.21
C LEU A 212 32.05 8.26 -4.81
N VAL A 213 32.86 7.21 -4.60
CA VAL A 213 34.29 7.35 -4.28
C VAL A 213 35.03 8.10 -5.39
N ARG A 214 34.80 7.77 -6.66
CA ARG A 214 35.43 8.46 -7.80
C ARG A 214 35.00 9.92 -7.90
N TRP A 215 33.71 10.19 -7.68
CA TRP A 215 33.15 11.53 -7.73
C TRP A 215 33.67 12.39 -6.57
N ILE A 216 33.51 11.92 -5.33
CA ILE A 216 33.99 12.60 -4.12
C ILE A 216 35.49 12.87 -4.23
N SER A 217 36.29 11.94 -4.76
CA SER A 217 37.74 12.14 -4.91
C SER A 217 38.10 13.35 -5.78
N LYS A 218 37.23 13.76 -6.71
CA LYS A 218 37.44 14.93 -7.58
C LYS A 218 37.00 16.26 -6.96
N LEU A 219 36.28 16.25 -5.83
CA LEU A 219 35.87 17.47 -5.15
C LEU A 219 37.09 18.25 -4.60
N PRO A 220 37.03 19.60 -4.54
CA PRO A 220 38.05 20.43 -3.91
C PRO A 220 38.34 20.01 -2.45
N ALA A 221 39.58 20.23 -1.99
CA ALA A 221 40.03 19.77 -0.68
C ALA A 221 39.39 20.55 0.48
N ASP A 222 39.15 21.84 0.27
CA ASP A 222 38.41 22.74 1.15
C ASP A 222 36.94 22.30 1.30
N GLU A 223 36.25 22.00 0.19
CA GLU A 223 34.87 21.48 0.23
C GLU A 223 34.78 20.16 0.99
N LYS A 224 35.70 19.23 0.76
CA LYS A 224 35.76 17.95 1.50
C LYS A 224 35.94 18.18 3.00
N GLY A 225 36.77 19.15 3.39
CA GLY A 225 36.97 19.52 4.78
C GLY A 225 35.68 19.99 5.42
N ASP A 226 34.96 20.90 4.77
CA ASP A 226 33.66 21.41 5.21
C ASP A 226 32.62 20.28 5.36
N TYR A 227 32.50 19.40 4.37
CA TYR A 227 31.59 18.25 4.42
C TYR A 227 31.90 17.26 5.55
N LEU A 228 33.14 17.18 6.01
CA LEU A 228 33.49 16.35 7.17
C LEU A 228 33.18 17.03 8.51
N VAL A 229 33.18 18.36 8.54
CA VAL A 229 32.88 19.14 9.75
C VAL A 229 31.38 19.17 10.03
N ARG A 230 30.54 19.39 9.01
CA ARG A 230 29.08 19.58 9.19
C ARG A 230 28.37 18.48 9.99
N PRO A 231 28.60 17.17 9.75
CA PRO A 231 27.96 16.12 10.55
C PRO A 231 28.45 16.10 12.01
N VAL A 232 29.70 16.51 12.26
CA VAL A 232 30.33 16.45 13.59
C VAL A 232 30.00 17.69 14.43
N ALA A 233 30.01 18.87 13.81
CA ALA A 233 29.77 20.14 14.49
C ALA A 233 28.28 20.49 14.55
N ASP A 234 27.54 20.24 13.47
CA ASP A 234 26.19 20.78 13.27
C ASP A 234 25.11 19.69 13.26
N GLY A 235 25.51 18.41 13.16
CA GLY A 235 24.57 17.27 13.12
C GLY A 235 23.79 17.17 11.81
N GLU A 236 24.32 17.69 10.70
CA GLU A 236 23.63 17.77 9.41
C GLU A 236 23.85 16.52 8.52
N ASP A 237 23.90 15.31 9.07
CA ASP A 237 24.24 14.10 8.29
C ASP A 237 23.22 13.79 7.18
N VAL A 238 21.92 13.89 7.47
CA VAL A 238 20.84 13.62 6.49
C VAL A 238 20.79 14.71 5.41
N ALA A 239 20.87 15.98 5.81
CA ALA A 239 20.85 17.11 4.89
C ALA A 239 22.09 17.11 3.97
N LEU A 240 23.27 16.85 4.52
CA LEU A 240 24.50 16.72 3.74
C LEU A 240 24.43 15.54 2.77
N ARG A 241 23.91 14.39 3.22
CA ARG A 241 23.72 13.23 2.35
C ARG A 241 22.79 13.56 1.18
N ALA A 242 21.67 14.23 1.45
CA ALA A 242 20.72 14.67 0.42
C ALA A 242 21.38 15.64 -0.58
N GLU A 243 22.11 16.65 -0.08
CA GLU A 243 22.84 17.63 -0.90
C GLU A 243 23.86 16.95 -1.82
N LEU A 244 24.69 16.05 -1.28
CA LEU A 244 25.72 15.34 -2.06
C LEU A 244 25.10 14.43 -3.13
N LEU A 245 24.02 13.72 -2.80
CA LEU A 245 23.30 12.89 -3.76
C LEU A 245 22.63 13.75 -4.84
N ALA A 246 22.05 14.89 -4.47
CA ALA A 246 21.46 15.85 -5.41
C ALA A 246 22.51 16.39 -6.38
N ARG A 247 23.67 16.81 -5.86
CA ARG A 247 24.78 17.30 -6.68
C ARG A 247 25.31 16.20 -7.60
N HIS A 248 25.51 14.98 -7.09
CA HIS A 248 25.91 13.84 -7.92
C HIS A 248 24.89 13.58 -9.04
N ARG A 249 23.58 13.57 -8.75
CA ARG A 249 22.53 13.43 -9.77
C ARG A 249 22.55 14.57 -10.78
N LYS A 250 22.79 15.81 -10.37
CA LYS A 250 22.87 16.95 -11.29
C LYS A 250 24.08 16.86 -12.22
N GLU A 251 25.20 16.35 -11.74
CA GLU A 251 26.43 16.25 -12.51
C GLU A 251 26.49 14.98 -13.39
N HIS A 252 25.90 13.87 -12.93
CA HIS A 252 26.06 12.53 -13.52
C HIS A 252 24.74 11.88 -13.94
N GLY A 253 23.61 12.49 -13.59
CA GLY A 253 22.30 12.04 -14.03
C GLY A 253 22.21 12.09 -15.55
N PRO A 254 21.45 11.18 -16.16
CA PRO A 254 21.18 11.29 -17.58
C PRO A 254 20.60 12.68 -17.84
N LYS A 255 21.08 13.37 -18.89
CA LYS A 255 20.40 14.55 -19.43
C LYS A 255 19.12 14.08 -20.11
N THR A 256 18.19 13.53 -19.34
CA THR A 256 16.90 13.08 -19.83
C THR A 256 16.11 14.31 -20.22
N LYS A 257 16.17 14.66 -21.51
CA LYS A 257 14.93 15.00 -22.19
C LYS A 257 14.02 13.81 -21.93
N ALA A 258 13.05 13.94 -21.03
CA ALA A 258 11.95 12.98 -20.95
C ALA A 258 11.50 12.76 -22.40
N GLU A 259 11.65 11.54 -22.91
CA GLU A 259 11.21 11.24 -24.27
C GLU A 259 9.72 11.53 -24.31
N ALA A 260 9.38 12.64 -24.95
CA ALA A 260 8.02 13.11 -25.18
C ALA A 260 7.36 12.24 -26.26
N GLY A 261 7.36 10.93 -26.03
CA GLY A 261 6.38 10.05 -26.65
C GLY A 261 4.99 10.41 -26.12
N PRO A 262 3.93 10.08 -26.88
CA PRO A 262 2.57 10.25 -26.39
C PRO A 262 2.43 9.47 -25.07
N ARG A 263 2.03 10.18 -24.00
CA ARG A 263 1.73 9.57 -22.71
C ARG A 263 0.44 8.77 -22.85
N ARG A 264 0.41 7.60 -22.21
CA ARG A 264 -0.80 6.77 -22.10
C ARG A 264 -1.88 7.59 -21.38
N MET A 265 -3.12 7.47 -21.83
CA MET A 265 -4.28 8.06 -21.15
C MET A 265 -4.71 7.17 -19.97
N VAL A 266 -5.36 7.73 -18.96
CA VAL A 266 -5.91 6.94 -17.85
C VAL A 266 -6.90 5.88 -18.34
N SER A 267 -7.72 6.19 -19.34
CA SER A 267 -8.60 5.21 -20.00
C SER A 267 -7.87 3.97 -20.54
N GLU A 268 -6.68 4.12 -21.10
CA GLU A 268 -5.86 3.00 -21.58
C GLU A 268 -5.29 2.17 -20.41
N LEU A 269 -5.00 2.81 -19.27
CA LEU A 269 -4.60 2.11 -18.05
C LEU A 269 -5.76 1.30 -17.47
N PHE A 270 -6.99 1.84 -17.42
CA PHE A 270 -8.18 1.09 -17.02
C PHE A 270 -8.48 -0.08 -17.96
N ALA A 271 -8.38 0.13 -19.28
CA ALA A 271 -8.54 -0.96 -20.25
C ALA A 271 -7.53 -2.10 -20.04
N ALA A 272 -6.29 -1.78 -19.68
CA ALA A 272 -5.28 -2.78 -19.34
C ALA A 272 -5.62 -3.53 -18.03
N ARG A 273 -6.10 -2.82 -17.01
CA ARG A 273 -6.59 -3.39 -15.74
C ARG A 273 -7.77 -4.34 -15.97
N ASP A 274 -8.75 -3.96 -16.77
CA ASP A 274 -9.92 -4.79 -17.09
C ASP A 274 -9.55 -6.02 -17.93
N ALA A 275 -8.57 -5.89 -18.83
CA ALA A 275 -8.04 -7.03 -19.55
C ALA A 275 -7.36 -8.04 -18.62
N LEU A 276 -6.67 -7.58 -17.57
CA LEU A 276 -6.09 -8.43 -16.54
C LEU A 276 -7.17 -9.11 -15.69
N GLU A 277 -8.21 -8.37 -15.28
CA GLU A 277 -9.36 -8.92 -14.56
C GLU A 277 -10.07 -10.00 -15.39
N GLY A 278 -10.33 -9.73 -16.66
CA GLY A 278 -10.93 -10.68 -17.59
C GLY A 278 -10.09 -11.95 -17.77
N LYS A 279 -8.76 -11.82 -17.84
CA LYS A 279 -7.83 -12.97 -17.87
C LYS A 279 -7.89 -13.77 -16.57
N LYS A 280 -7.90 -13.11 -15.41
CA LYS A 280 -8.00 -13.74 -14.09
C LYS A 280 -9.30 -14.53 -13.96
N ARG A 281 -10.44 -13.91 -14.26
CA ARG A 281 -11.77 -14.55 -14.23
C ARG A 281 -11.83 -15.79 -15.13
N ARG A 282 -11.35 -15.68 -16.38
CA ARG A 282 -11.31 -16.83 -17.30
C ARG A 282 -10.42 -17.97 -16.80
N ALA A 283 -9.29 -17.64 -16.16
CA ALA A 283 -8.41 -18.65 -15.58
C ALA A 283 -9.05 -19.35 -14.38
N GLU A 284 -9.73 -18.59 -13.51
CA GLU A 284 -10.48 -19.11 -12.36
C GLU A 284 -11.67 -19.99 -12.79
N GLU A 285 -12.45 -19.56 -13.78
CA GLU A 285 -13.53 -20.35 -14.37
C GLU A 285 -13.01 -21.66 -14.97
N LYS A 286 -11.90 -21.61 -15.72
CA LYS A 286 -11.26 -22.80 -16.28
C LYS A 286 -10.74 -23.74 -15.19
N ALA A 287 -10.13 -23.20 -14.14
CA ALA A 287 -9.66 -23.99 -13.00
C ALA A 287 -10.83 -24.63 -12.25
N ARG A 288 -11.92 -23.89 -12.03
CA ARG A 288 -13.16 -24.40 -11.41
C ARG A 288 -13.77 -25.51 -12.26
N ALA A 289 -13.86 -25.33 -13.57
CA ALA A 289 -14.36 -26.34 -14.49
C ALA A 289 -13.50 -27.62 -14.45
N ALA A 290 -12.17 -27.48 -14.49
CA ALA A 290 -11.25 -28.61 -14.39
C ALA A 290 -11.35 -29.35 -13.03
N HIS A 291 -11.53 -28.60 -11.93
CA HIS A 291 -11.76 -29.17 -10.60
C HIS A 291 -13.05 -29.99 -10.56
N LEU A 292 -14.16 -29.44 -11.07
CA LEU A 292 -15.44 -30.16 -11.16
C LEU A 292 -15.33 -31.39 -12.07
N ASP A 293 -14.57 -31.35 -13.15
CA ASP A 293 -14.31 -32.52 -14.01
C ASP A 293 -13.49 -33.60 -13.29
N ALA A 294 -12.53 -33.21 -12.44
CA ALA A 294 -11.80 -34.15 -11.62
C ALA A 294 -12.71 -34.83 -10.58
N VAL A 295 -13.60 -34.07 -9.93
CA VAL A 295 -14.63 -34.62 -9.02
C VAL A 295 -15.58 -35.55 -9.80
N ALA A 296 -16.00 -35.16 -11.01
CA ALA A 296 -16.85 -35.99 -11.86
C ALA A 296 -16.25 -37.36 -12.16
N ARG A 297 -14.95 -37.40 -12.49
CA ARG A 297 -14.22 -38.65 -12.77
C ARG A 297 -14.15 -39.59 -11.56
N ARG A 298 -14.24 -39.05 -10.35
CA ARG A 298 -14.22 -39.84 -9.11
C ARG A 298 -15.57 -40.51 -8.82
N GLY A 299 -16.68 -39.94 -9.30
CA GLY A 299 -18.02 -40.53 -9.14
C GLY A 299 -18.34 -40.91 -7.69
N GLU A 300 -18.66 -42.18 -7.44
CA GLU A 300 -18.96 -42.70 -6.10
C GLU A 300 -17.80 -42.59 -5.10
N ALA A 301 -16.54 -42.57 -5.57
CA ALA A 301 -15.40 -42.39 -4.68
C ALA A 301 -15.35 -40.99 -4.06
N ALA A 302 -15.98 -39.98 -4.68
CA ALA A 302 -16.16 -38.67 -4.05
C ALA A 302 -17.19 -38.75 -2.91
N TRP A 303 -18.31 -39.44 -3.12
CA TRP A 303 -19.32 -39.67 -2.07
C TRP A 303 -18.80 -40.49 -0.89
N SER A 304 -17.97 -41.51 -1.15
CA SER A 304 -17.29 -42.28 -0.09
C SER A 304 -16.37 -41.38 0.73
N GLU A 305 -15.58 -40.51 0.08
CA GLU A 305 -14.71 -39.58 0.80
C GLU A 305 -15.51 -38.64 1.70
N VAL A 306 -16.66 -38.12 1.24
CA VAL A 306 -17.55 -37.31 2.09
C VAL A 306 -17.89 -38.08 3.37
N THR A 307 -18.29 -39.35 3.27
CA THR A 307 -18.59 -40.18 4.45
C THR A 307 -17.37 -40.38 5.34
N ASP A 308 -16.20 -40.67 4.77
CA ASP A 308 -14.95 -40.89 5.53
C ASP A 308 -14.53 -39.62 6.31
N ARG A 309 -14.62 -38.46 5.67
CA ARG A 309 -14.32 -37.16 6.28
C ARG A 309 -15.30 -36.83 7.41
N ILE A 310 -16.57 -37.18 7.26
CA ILE A 310 -17.57 -37.04 8.33
C ILE A 310 -17.32 -38.06 9.46
N MET A 311 -16.70 -39.20 9.19
CA MET A 311 -16.37 -40.20 10.21
C MET A 311 -15.11 -39.86 11.00
N ALA A 312 -14.23 -38.99 10.50
CA ALA A 312 -13.06 -38.48 11.22
C ALA A 312 -13.41 -37.61 12.46
N ARG A 313 -14.63 -37.07 12.53
CA ARG A 313 -15.20 -36.32 13.69
C ARG A 313 -14.35 -35.14 14.19
N ASN A 314 -13.67 -34.44 13.30
CA ASN A 314 -12.91 -33.23 13.63
C ASN A 314 -13.39 -32.04 12.78
N ALA A 315 -12.92 -30.83 13.13
CA ALA A 315 -13.39 -29.61 12.46
C ALA A 315 -13.05 -29.60 10.97
N GLU A 316 -11.77 -29.82 10.66
CA GLU A 316 -11.22 -29.85 9.30
C GLU A 316 -11.91 -30.89 8.40
N GLY A 317 -12.18 -32.08 8.90
CA GLY A 317 -12.87 -33.14 8.18
C GLY A 317 -14.30 -32.75 7.79
N TYR A 318 -15.03 -32.06 8.67
CA TYR A 318 -16.36 -31.54 8.33
C TYR A 318 -16.28 -30.42 7.29
N ASP A 319 -15.30 -29.52 7.37
CA ASP A 319 -15.12 -28.45 6.40
C ASP A 319 -14.81 -29.01 5.01
N LEU A 320 -13.93 -30.00 4.92
CA LEU A 320 -13.61 -30.72 3.68
C LEU A 320 -14.81 -31.49 3.12
N ALA A 321 -15.60 -32.15 3.99
CA ALA A 321 -16.81 -32.86 3.57
C ALA A 321 -17.85 -31.91 2.98
N VAL A 322 -18.06 -30.74 3.60
CA VAL A 322 -19.01 -29.73 3.13
C VAL A 322 -18.51 -29.11 1.81
N ALA A 323 -17.22 -28.81 1.68
CA ALA A 323 -16.64 -28.32 0.42
C ALA A 323 -16.87 -29.30 -0.73
N LEU A 324 -16.62 -30.60 -0.50
CA LEU A 324 -16.85 -31.63 -1.52
C LEU A 324 -18.34 -31.81 -1.85
N LEU A 325 -19.25 -31.64 -0.89
CA LEU A 325 -20.69 -31.63 -1.14
C LEU A 325 -21.14 -30.41 -1.96
N VAL A 326 -20.51 -29.25 -1.78
CA VAL A 326 -20.73 -28.07 -2.64
C VAL A 326 -20.29 -28.35 -4.07
N ASP A 327 -19.13 -28.98 -4.27
CA ASP A 327 -18.65 -29.36 -5.59
C ASP A 327 -19.59 -30.37 -6.27
N LEU A 328 -20.10 -31.36 -5.52
CA LEU A 328 -21.08 -32.33 -6.01
C LEU A 328 -22.42 -31.67 -6.36
N ARG A 329 -22.86 -30.66 -5.60
CA ARG A 329 -24.06 -29.85 -5.94
C ARG A 329 -23.85 -29.11 -7.26
N ASP A 330 -22.73 -28.41 -7.40
CA ASP A 330 -22.43 -27.61 -8.58
C ASP A 330 -22.28 -28.50 -9.83
N LEU A 331 -21.71 -29.70 -9.66
CA LEU A 331 -21.67 -30.72 -10.70
C LEU A 331 -23.07 -31.20 -11.10
N ALA A 332 -23.94 -31.46 -10.11
CA ALA A 332 -25.32 -31.86 -10.34
C ALA A 332 -26.15 -30.75 -11.03
N ALA A 333 -25.90 -29.47 -10.70
CA ALA A 333 -26.47 -28.34 -11.41
C ALA A 333 -26.04 -28.32 -12.89
N ARG A 334 -24.75 -28.58 -13.16
CA ARG A 334 -24.20 -28.64 -14.52
C ARG A 334 -24.77 -29.80 -15.35
N SER A 335 -25.03 -30.95 -14.73
CA SER A 335 -25.59 -32.12 -15.41
C SER A 335 -27.12 -32.17 -15.42
N GLY A 336 -27.80 -31.24 -14.75
CA GLY A 336 -29.26 -31.23 -14.62
C GLY A 336 -29.84 -32.24 -13.61
N ASP A 337 -29.00 -32.86 -12.76
CA ASP A 337 -29.41 -33.89 -11.78
C ASP A 337 -29.44 -33.36 -10.33
N LEU A 338 -30.02 -32.18 -10.14
CA LEU A 338 -30.14 -31.58 -8.81
C LEU A 338 -31.05 -32.41 -7.89
N GLU A 339 -32.05 -33.11 -8.43
CA GLU A 339 -32.93 -33.98 -7.65
C GLU A 339 -32.19 -35.21 -7.11
N GLY A 340 -31.35 -35.86 -7.93
CA GLY A 340 -30.50 -36.97 -7.49
C GLY A 340 -29.53 -36.54 -6.39
N PHE A 341 -28.91 -35.38 -6.54
CA PHE A 341 -28.07 -34.79 -5.49
C PHE A 341 -28.83 -34.55 -4.19
N ARG A 342 -30.01 -33.90 -4.25
CA ARG A 342 -30.85 -33.63 -3.07
C ARG A 342 -31.25 -34.90 -2.34
N SER A 343 -31.65 -35.94 -3.08
CA SER A 343 -32.01 -37.23 -2.51
C SER A 343 -30.85 -37.87 -1.73
N ARG A 344 -29.64 -37.85 -2.31
CA ARG A 344 -28.42 -38.36 -1.65
C ARG A 344 -28.04 -37.52 -0.43
N LEU A 345 -28.13 -36.19 -0.54
CA LEU A 345 -27.86 -35.27 0.56
C LEU A 345 -28.81 -35.49 1.74
N ASP A 346 -30.09 -35.71 1.48
CA ASP A 346 -31.10 -36.01 2.51
C ASP A 346 -30.83 -37.36 3.20
N GLY A 347 -30.40 -38.38 2.43
CA GLY A 347 -29.93 -39.65 2.99
C GLY A 347 -28.76 -39.45 3.95
N LEU A 348 -27.80 -38.62 3.56
CA LEU A 348 -26.62 -38.29 4.35
C LEU A 348 -26.98 -37.47 5.62
N ARG A 349 -27.88 -36.50 5.51
CA ARG A 349 -28.44 -35.77 6.67
C ARG A 349 -29.10 -36.73 7.67
N LYS A 350 -29.92 -37.67 7.19
CA LYS A 350 -30.58 -38.68 8.06
C LYS A 350 -29.56 -39.58 8.76
N ALA A 351 -28.53 -40.04 8.04
CA ALA A 351 -27.48 -40.90 8.58
C ALA A 351 -26.59 -40.21 9.63
N HIS A 352 -26.43 -38.89 9.54
CA HIS A 352 -25.53 -38.12 10.41
C HIS A 352 -26.23 -37.07 11.28
N ARG A 353 -27.54 -37.20 11.50
CA ARG A 353 -28.37 -36.29 12.33
C ARG A 353 -27.83 -36.01 13.73
N GLY A 354 -27.07 -36.95 14.31
CA GLY A 354 -26.46 -36.80 15.64
C GLY A 354 -25.19 -35.96 15.68
N LYS A 355 -24.66 -35.52 14.53
CA LYS A 355 -23.43 -34.72 14.42
C LYS A 355 -23.79 -33.25 14.20
N SER A 356 -24.27 -32.57 15.24
CA SER A 356 -24.78 -31.19 15.17
C SER A 356 -23.79 -30.19 14.54
N ALA A 357 -22.49 -30.30 14.85
CA ALA A 357 -21.47 -29.43 14.28
C ALA A 357 -21.26 -29.61 12.76
N PHE A 358 -21.45 -30.83 12.25
CA PHE A 358 -21.43 -31.08 10.80
C PHE A 358 -22.69 -30.54 10.13
N ILE A 359 -23.87 -30.81 10.72
CA ILE A 359 -25.15 -30.34 10.19
C ILE A 359 -25.21 -28.80 10.16
N GLY A 360 -24.74 -28.11 11.20
CA GLY A 360 -24.69 -26.64 11.21
C GLY A 360 -23.87 -26.07 10.04
N ARG A 361 -22.65 -26.58 9.83
CA ARG A 361 -21.80 -26.15 8.71
C ARG A 361 -22.39 -26.47 7.33
N LEU A 362 -23.07 -27.61 7.24
CA LEU A 362 -23.77 -28.01 6.03
C LEU A 362 -24.90 -27.03 5.72
N ASP A 363 -25.70 -26.66 6.72
CA ASP A 363 -26.80 -25.71 6.58
C ASP A 363 -26.30 -24.30 6.24
N ASP A 364 -25.14 -23.88 6.77
CA ASP A 364 -24.55 -22.58 6.44
C ASP A 364 -24.08 -22.47 4.98
N ARG A 365 -23.55 -23.56 4.41
CA ARG A 365 -22.93 -23.57 3.06
C ARG A 365 -23.82 -24.08 1.95
N LEU A 366 -24.79 -24.94 2.27
CA LEU A 366 -25.68 -25.63 1.33
C LEU A 366 -27.15 -25.34 1.61
N ARG A 367 -27.47 -24.18 2.21
CA ARG A 367 -28.84 -23.66 2.26
C ARG A 367 -29.47 -23.74 0.86
N GLY A 368 -30.48 -24.59 0.76
CA GLY A 368 -31.53 -24.48 -0.24
C GLY A 368 -32.55 -23.48 0.25
#